data_AF-A0A8J8JHW4-F1
#
_entry.id   AF-A0A8J8JHW4-F1
#
_cell.length_a   1.000
_cell.length_b   1.000
_cell.length_c   1.000
_cell.angle_alpha   90.00
_cell.angle_beta   90.00
_cell.angle_gamma   90.00
#
_symmetry.space_group_name_H-M   'P 1'
#
loop_
_entity.id
_entity.type
_entity.pdbx_description
1 polymer ?
#
loop_
_entity_poly.entity_id
_entity_poly.type
_entity_poly.pdbx_seq_one_letter_code
_entity_poly.pdbx_strand_id
1 'polypeptide(L)' 'PVFPAEINGQLIGGSLIYYNFFEFLAVGAGFTAVFLLLAIPESIFKRFLRGDVDE' A
#
# COMPACT_ATOMS: atom_id res chain seq x y z
N PRO A 1 -31.42 21.84 7.03
CA PRO A 1 -30.03 21.54 6.63
C PRO A 1 -29.73 20.05 6.83
N VAL A 2 -29.64 19.29 5.73
CA VAL A 2 -29.29 17.87 5.77
C VAL A 2 -27.79 17.79 5.98
N PHE A 3 -27.40 17.54 7.24
CA PHE A 3 -26.04 17.21 7.67
C PHE A 3 -25.48 16.03 6.85
N PRO A 4 -24.14 15.90 6.78
CA PRO A 4 -23.46 15.26 5.66
C PRO A 4 -23.91 13.82 5.45
N ALA A 5 -24.00 13.40 4.19
CA ALA A 5 -24.38 12.05 3.84
C ALA A 5 -23.30 11.08 4.37
N GLU A 6 -23.74 10.07 5.10
CA GLU A 6 -22.91 9.01 5.66
C GLU A 6 -23.47 7.65 5.22
N ILE A 7 -22.58 6.70 4.93
CA ILE A 7 -22.92 5.28 4.76
C ILE A 7 -22.08 4.50 5.75
N ASN A 8 -22.71 3.69 6.60
CA ASN A 8 -22.04 2.90 7.63
C ASN A 8 -21.10 3.72 8.54
N GLY A 9 -21.48 4.96 8.87
CA GLY A 9 -20.68 5.88 9.69
C GLY A 9 -19.48 6.50 8.97
N GLN A 10 -19.37 6.29 7.65
CA GLN A 10 -18.34 6.90 6.82
C GLN A 10 -18.94 8.02 5.99
N LEU A 11 -18.35 9.21 6.08
CA LEU A 11 -18.73 10.38 5.30
C LEU A 11 -18.50 10.10 3.81
N ILE A 12 -19.56 10.25 3.02
CA ILE A 12 -19.54 10.03 1.55
C ILE A 12 -19.60 11.34 0.77
N GLY A 13 -19.42 12.47 1.45
CA GLY A 13 -19.49 13.79 0.82
C GLY A 13 -18.35 14.05 -0.18
N GLY A 14 -18.69 14.51 -1.39
CA GLY A 14 -17.73 15.06 -2.35
C GLY A 14 -16.63 14.08 -2.76
N SER A 15 -15.37 14.51 -2.66
CA SER A 15 -14.20 13.72 -3.04
C SER A 15 -13.74 12.70 -1.97
N LEU A 16 -14.39 12.65 -0.80
CA LEU A 16 -13.93 11.84 0.33
C LEU A 16 -13.91 10.34 0.01
N ILE A 17 -14.85 9.85 -0.82
CA ILE A 17 -14.87 8.46 -1.28
C ILE A 17 -13.57 8.11 -2.01
N TYR A 18 -13.10 8.99 -2.89
CA TYR A 18 -11.87 8.76 -3.64
C TYR A 18 -10.66 8.76 -2.72
N TYR A 19 -10.58 9.68 -1.75
CA TYR A 19 -9.48 9.70 -0.80
C TYR A 19 -9.41 8.44 0.06
N ASN A 20 -10.53 7.99 0.63
CA ASN A 20 -10.58 6.74 1.39
C ASN A 20 -10.19 5.53 0.53
N PHE A 21 -10.63 5.48 -0.73
CA PHE A 21 -10.31 4.39 -1.65
C PHE A 21 -8.82 4.35 -2.00
N PHE A 22 -8.23 5.49 -2.35
CA PHE A 22 -6.81 5.57 -2.66
C PHE A 22 -5.93 5.38 -1.42
N GLU A 23 -6.37 5.80 -0.23
CA GLU A 23 -5.70 5.51 1.03
C GLU A 23 -5.68 3.99 1.28
N PHE A 24 -6.82 3.31 1.13
CA PHE A 24 -6.87 1.84 1.23
C PHE A 24 -5.89 1.16 0.27
N LEU A 25 -5.85 1.59 -1.00
CA LEU A 25 -4.91 1.05 -1.98
C LEU A 25 -3.45 1.35 -1.62
N ALA A 26 -3.13 2.58 -1.20
CA ALA A 26 -1.78 2.99 -0.87
C ALA A 26 -1.24 2.25 0.36
N VAL A 27 -2.05 2.11 1.40
CA VAL A 27 -1.68 1.35 2.61
C VAL A 27 -1.50 -0.12 2.26
N GLY A 28 -2.44 -0.71 1.51
CA GLY A 28 -2.33 -2.12 1.07
C GLY A 28 -1.09 -2.37 0.21
N ALA A 29 -0.79 -1.48 -0.74
CA ALA A 29 0.40 -1.56 -1.57
C ALA A 29 1.68 -1.42 -0.76
N GLY A 30 1.73 -0.50 0.21
CA GLY A 30 2.86 -0.32 1.12
C GLY A 30 3.19 -1.60 1.89
N PHE A 31 2.19 -2.24 2.51
CA PHE A 31 2.39 -3.52 3.17
C PHE A 31 2.81 -4.62 2.20
N THR A 32 2.15 -4.71 1.04
CA THR A 32 2.47 -5.72 0.02
C THR A 32 3.92 -5.60 -0.46
N ALA A 33 4.42 -4.38 -0.69
CA ALA A 33 5.80 -4.14 -1.09
C ALA A 33 6.81 -4.64 -0.05
N VAL A 34 6.56 -4.39 1.24
CA VAL A 34 7.40 -4.91 2.33
C VAL A 34 7.41 -6.44 2.34
N PHE A 35 6.26 -7.08 2.18
CA PHE A 35 6.19 -8.55 2.11
C PHE A 35 6.91 -9.11 0.89
N LEU A 36 6.81 -8.46 -0.27
CA LEU A 36 7.56 -8.87 -1.47
C LEU A 36 9.07 -8.79 -1.24
N LEU A 37 9.55 -7.73 -0.57
CA LEU A 37 10.96 -7.61 -0.20
C LEU A 37 11.40 -8.72 0.78
N LEU A 38 10.57 -9.02 1.78
CA LEU A 38 10.85 -10.09 2.74
C LEU A 38 10.72 -11.49 2.13
N ALA A 39 9.94 -11.65 1.06
CA ALA A 39 9.79 -12.91 0.34
C ALA A 39 11.03 -13.26 -0.50
N ILE A 40 11.94 -12.31 -0.73
CA ILE A 40 13.20 -12.58 -1.44
C ILE A 40 14.06 -13.52 -0.60
N PRO A 41 14.50 -14.68 -1.14
CA PRO A 41 15.40 -15.58 -0.44
C PRO A 41 16.68 -14.86 0.01
N GLU A 42 17.10 -15.12 1.25
CA GLU A 42 18.23 -14.43 1.87
C GLU A 42 19.54 -14.60 1.08
N SER A 43 19.73 -15.75 0.41
CA SER A 43 20.89 -15.99 -0.47
C SER A 43 20.95 -15.01 -1.65
N ILE A 44 19.80 -14.72 -2.26
CA ILE A 44 19.67 -13.78 -3.38
C ILE A 44 19.87 -12.36 -2.87
N PHE A 45 19.24 -12.01 -1.75
CA PHE A 45 19.38 -10.69 -1.14
C PHE A 45 20.82 -10.38 -0.72
N LYS A 46 21.54 -11.36 -0.14
CA LYS A 46 22.96 -11.23 0.22
C LYS A 46 23.86 -11.07 -1.00
N ARG A 47 23.60 -11.76 -2.11
CA ARG A 47 24.33 -11.58 -3.36
C ARG A 47 24.12 -10.17 -3.92
N PHE A 48 22.87 -9.70 -3.94
CA PHE A 48 22.54 -8.33 -4.33
C PHE A 48 23.28 -7.28 -3.48
N LEU A 49 23.31 -7.43 -2.15
CA LEU A 49 24.03 -6.53 -1.25
C LEU A 49 25.56 -6.54 -1.43
N ARG A 50 26.12 -7.66 -1.87
CA ARG A 50 27.55 -7.79 -2.15
C ARG A 50 27.96 -7.12 -3.46
N GLY A 51 27.00 -6.69 -4.28
CA GLY A 51 27.26 -6.06 -5.58
C GLY A 51 27.76 -7.06 -6.62
N ASP A 52 27.46 -8.35 -6.46
CA ASP A 52 27.77 -9.37 -7.46
C ASP A 52 26.86 -9.11 -8.67
N VAL A 53 27.38 -8.37 -9.65
CA VAL A 53 26.78 -8.25 -10.98
C VAL A 53 27.09 -9.56 -11.69
N ASP A 54 26.08 -10.41 -11.85
CA ASP A 54 26.20 -11.58 -12.71
C ASP A 54 26.41 -11.06 -14.16
N GLU A 55 27.66 -11.10 -14.63
CA GLU A 55 28.02 -11.01 -16.06
C GLU A 55 27.55 -12.26 -16.83
#